data_AF-A0A382RMH2-F1
#
_entry.id   AF-A0A382RMH2-F1
#
_cell.length_a   1.000
_cell.length_b   1.000
_cell.length_c   1.000
_cell.angle_alpha   90.00
_cell.angle_beta   90.00
_cell.angle_gamma   90.00
#
_symmetry.space_group_name_H-M   'P 1'
#
loop_
_entity.id
_entity.type
_entity.pdbx_description
1 polymer ?
#
loop_
_entity_poly.entity_id
_entity_poly.type
_entity_poly.pdbx_seq_one_letter_code
_entity_poly.pdbx_strand_id
1 'polypeptide(L)'
;ATAMGWIFGTTVAYITMSIQSLKGRKGLALGVGSGFVGLSYVMMVISGLLNGLNSLKYTSLFNYYDGRSVLINGLNETSFAVMLGLSGLFLVVSLYGFYNRDIGI
;
A
#
# COMPACT_ATOMS: atom_id res chain seq x y z
N ALA A 1 1.06 17.03 5.03
CA ALA A 1 0.20 15.90 5.46
C ALA A 1 -0.76 15.41 4.36
N THR A 2 -1.45 16.31 3.64
CA THR A 2 -2.47 15.95 2.63
C THR A 2 -1.94 15.04 1.51
N ALA A 3 -0.89 15.41 0.79
CA ALA A 3 -0.39 14.61 -0.35
C ALA A 3 -0.01 13.16 0.01
N MET A 4 0.63 12.96 1.17
CA MET A 4 0.99 11.62 1.66
C MET A 4 -0.26 10.79 2.05
N GLY A 5 -1.30 11.43 2.59
CA GLY A 5 -2.57 10.76 2.90
C GLY A 5 -3.29 10.31 1.62
N TRP A 6 -3.29 11.17 0.61
CA TRP A 6 -3.82 10.85 -0.71
C TRP A 6 -3.09 9.68 -1.35
N ILE A 7 -1.75 9.72 -1.40
CA ILE A 7 -1.00 8.65 -2.04
C ILE A 7 -1.17 7.32 -1.31
N PHE A 8 -1.17 7.33 0.03
CA PHE A 8 -1.45 6.15 0.84
C PHE A 8 -2.81 5.53 0.48
N GLY A 9 -3.87 6.34 0.46
CA GLY A 9 -5.21 5.89 0.09
C GLY A 9 -5.26 5.32 -1.32
N THR A 10 -4.62 5.97 -2.29
CA THR A 10 -4.57 5.48 -3.69
C THR A 10 -3.81 4.17 -3.82
N THR A 11 -2.68 3.99 -3.11
CA THR A 11 -1.92 2.75 -3.15
C THR A 11 -2.74 1.58 -2.61
N VAL A 12 -3.45 1.78 -1.49
CA VAL A 12 -4.35 0.75 -0.93
C VAL A 12 -5.50 0.44 -1.90
N ALA A 13 -6.06 1.46 -2.55
CA ALA A 13 -7.10 1.28 -3.56
C ALA A 13 -6.59 0.46 -4.74
N TYR A 14 -5.39 0.72 -5.27
CA TYR A 14 -4.81 -0.04 -6.37
C TYR A 14 -4.42 -1.46 -5.99
N ILE A 15 -3.94 -1.71 -4.77
CA ILE A 15 -3.75 -3.07 -4.25
C ILE A 15 -5.09 -3.82 -4.28
N THR A 16 -6.14 -3.23 -3.71
CA THR A 16 -7.49 -3.83 -3.69
C THR A 16 -8.02 -4.07 -5.10
N MET A 17 -7.85 -3.09 -5.99
CA MET A 17 -8.29 -3.14 -7.38
C MET A 17 -7.55 -4.22 -8.18
N SER A 18 -6.25 -4.42 -7.96
CA SER A 18 -5.47 -5.46 -8.63
C SER A 18 -5.95 -6.87 -8.28
N ILE A 19 -6.27 -7.13 -7.01
CA ILE A 19 -6.85 -8.42 -6.60
C ILE A 19 -8.24 -8.60 -7.20
N GLN A 20 -9.05 -7.53 -7.23
CA GLN A 20 -10.37 -7.56 -7.84
C GLN A 20 -10.30 -7.84 -9.34
N SER A 21 -9.37 -7.21 -10.06
CA SER A 21 -9.22 -7.38 -11.50
C SER A 21 -8.61 -8.73 -11.86
N LEU A 22 -7.78 -9.33 -11.01
CA LEU A 22 -7.24 -10.67 -11.28
C LEU A 22 -8.21 -11.81 -10.91
N LYS A 23 -8.93 -11.69 -9.79
CA LYS A 23 -9.76 -12.81 -9.27
C LYS A 23 -11.25 -12.65 -9.53
N GLY A 24 -11.76 -11.44 -9.78
CA GLY A 24 -13.19 -11.19 -9.96
C GLY A 24 -14.05 -11.29 -8.70
N ARG A 25 -13.49 -11.73 -7.57
CA ARG A 25 -14.24 -11.98 -6.32
C ARG A 25 -14.15 -10.80 -5.37
N LYS A 26 -15.25 -10.06 -5.21
CA LYS A 26 -15.36 -8.89 -4.33
C LYS A 26 -14.92 -9.16 -2.88
N GLY A 27 -15.35 -10.30 -2.32
CA GLY A 27 -14.98 -10.67 -0.94
C GLY A 27 -13.48 -10.85 -0.74
N LEU A 28 -12.78 -11.47 -1.70
CA LEU A 28 -11.33 -11.64 -1.63
C LEU A 28 -10.60 -10.30 -1.77
N ALA A 29 -11.04 -9.44 -2.70
CA ALA A 29 -10.43 -8.13 -2.89
C ALA A 29 -10.53 -7.28 -1.62
N LEU A 30 -11.73 -7.18 -1.04
CA LEU A 30 -11.96 -6.43 0.21
C LEU A 30 -11.18 -7.02 1.39
N GLY A 31 -11.14 -8.36 1.50
CA GLY A 31 -10.37 -9.05 2.54
C GLY A 31 -8.87 -8.78 2.44
N VAL A 32 -8.30 -8.85 1.23
CA VAL A 32 -6.88 -8.57 1.02
C VAL A 32 -6.58 -7.08 1.24
N GLY A 33 -7.39 -6.17 0.72
CA GLY A 33 -7.18 -4.72 0.90
C GLY A 33 -7.25 -4.29 2.37
N SER A 34 -8.33 -4.63 3.06
CA SER A 34 -8.51 -4.30 4.49
C SER A 34 -7.51 -5.04 5.38
N GLY A 35 -7.27 -6.33 5.11
CA GLY A 35 -6.30 -7.14 5.82
C GLY A 35 -4.87 -6.61 5.67
N PHE A 36 -4.47 -6.21 4.47
CA PHE A 36 -3.15 -5.63 4.23
C PHE A 36 -2.93 -4.33 5.02
N VAL A 37 -3.93 -3.45 5.08
CA VAL A 37 -3.87 -2.23 5.90
C VAL A 37 -3.76 -2.58 7.38
N GLY A 38 -4.64 -3.46 7.88
CA GLY A 38 -4.62 -3.88 9.28
C GLY A 38 -3.28 -4.52 9.68
N LEU A 39 -2.77 -5.44 8.88
CA LEU A 39 -1.48 -6.10 9.09
C LEU A 39 -0.31 -5.11 9.05
N SER A 40 -0.33 -4.16 8.11
CA SER A 40 0.71 -3.14 8.01
C SER A 40 0.77 -2.27 9.26
N TYR A 41 -0.39 -1.95 9.85
CA TYR A 41 -0.47 -1.21 11.12
C TYR A 41 0.06 -2.04 12.29
N VAL A 42 -0.36 -3.30 12.41
CA VAL A 42 0.14 -4.22 13.45
C VAL A 42 1.67 -4.37 13.36
N MET A 43 2.22 -4.54 12.16
CA MET A 43 3.66 -4.62 11.94
C MET A 43 4.39 -3.34 12.37
N MET A 44 3.83 -2.16 12.08
CA MET A 44 4.40 -0.88 12.53
C MET A 44 4.49 -0.83 14.06
N VAL A 45 3.42 -1.21 14.76
CA VAL A 45 3.39 -1.24 16.23
C VAL A 45 4.44 -2.21 16.76
N ILE A 46 4.44 -3.46 16.29
CA ILE A 46 5.38 -4.50 16.76
C ILE A 46 6.85 -4.09 16.50
N SER A 47 7.14 -3.48 15.35
CA SER A 47 8.49 -3.01 15.03
C SER A 47 8.98 -1.94 16.01
N GLY A 48 8.08 -1.17 16.63
CA GLY A 48 8.44 -0.20 17.67
C GLY A 48 8.68 -0.82 19.05
N LEU A 49 8.17 -2.03 19.31
CA LEU A 49 8.33 -2.72 20.60
C LEU A 49 9.54 -3.67 20.63
N LEU A 50 9.93 -4.26 19.51
CA LEU A 50 10.98 -5.28 19.44
C LEU A 50 12.20 -4.78 18.65
N ASN A 51 13.28 -4.43 19.36
CA ASN A 51 14.55 -3.95 18.79
C ASN A 51 15.18 -4.89 17.73
N GLY A 52 14.82 -6.19 17.73
CA GLY A 52 15.30 -7.19 16.78
C GLY A 52 14.52 -7.29 15.46
N LEU A 53 13.38 -6.60 15.31
CA LEU A 53 12.54 -6.66 14.10
C LEU A 53 12.56 -5.36 13.27
N ASN A 54 13.61 -4.54 13.40
CA ASN A 54 13.75 -3.31 12.61
C ASN A 54 13.67 -3.53 11.08
N SER A 55 14.01 -4.72 10.58
CA SER A 55 13.87 -5.05 9.15
C SER A 55 12.41 -5.16 8.69
N LEU A 56 11.46 -5.53 9.57
CA LEU A 56 10.02 -5.56 9.24
C LEU A 56 9.44 -4.15 9.04
N LYS A 57 10.15 -3.11 9.50
CA LYS A 57 9.76 -1.73 9.27
C LYS A 57 9.64 -1.46 7.76
N TYR A 58 10.50 -2.06 6.91
CA TYR A 58 10.47 -1.83 5.46
C TYR A 58 9.31 -2.52 4.74
N THR A 59 8.68 -3.53 5.34
CA THR A 59 7.51 -4.20 4.76
C THR A 59 6.20 -3.48 5.11
N SER A 60 6.18 -2.66 6.16
CA SER A 60 5.00 -1.90 6.54
C SER A 60 4.83 -0.66 5.65
N LEU A 61 3.69 -0.58 4.96
CA LEU A 61 3.31 0.61 4.20
C LEU A 61 3.23 1.86 5.09
N PHE A 62 2.95 1.69 6.39
CA PHE A 62 2.89 2.78 7.35
C PHE A 62 4.25 3.38 7.72
N ASN A 63 5.36 2.68 7.51
CA ASN A 63 6.69 3.27 7.71
C ASN A 63 6.98 4.38 6.69
N TYR A 64 6.55 4.20 5.45
CA TYR A 64 6.69 5.22 4.41
C TYR A 64 5.66 6.34 4.56
N TYR A 65 4.52 6.03 5.17
CA TYR A 65 3.50 7.01 5.57
C TYR A 65 3.84 7.66 6.92
N ASP A 66 4.85 8.53 6.95
CA ASP A 66 5.20 9.29 8.16
C ASP A 66 4.46 10.63 8.20
N GLY A 67 3.17 10.60 8.51
CA GLY A 67 2.34 11.81 8.60
C GLY A 67 2.84 12.81 9.64
N ARG A 68 3.47 12.35 10.73
CA ARG A 68 3.92 13.18 11.85
C ARG A 68 5.26 13.85 11.56
N SER A 69 6.23 13.13 11.00
CA SER A 69 7.50 13.72 10.56
C SER A 69 7.29 14.68 9.40
N VAL A 70 6.33 14.44 8.50
CA VAL A 70 6.05 15.38 7.39
C VAL A 70 5.53 16.74 7.88
N LEU A 71 4.84 16.78 9.02
CA LEU A 71 4.38 18.03 9.63
C LEU A 71 5.52 18.83 10.28
N ILE A 72 6.59 18.15 10.70
CA ILE A 72 7.69 18.73 11.48
C ILE A 72 8.92 19.00 10.62
N ASN A 73 9.30 18.04 9.77
CA ASN A 73 10.54 18.02 8.98
C ASN A 73 10.30 18.23 7.47
N GLY A 74 9.04 18.33 7.02
CA GLY A 74 8.70 18.43 5.60
C GLY A 74 8.62 17.07 4.89
N LEU A 75 8.32 17.09 3.58
CA LEU A 75 8.07 15.88 2.81
C LEU A 75 9.37 15.11 2.56
N ASN A 76 9.41 13.83 2.99
CA ASN A 76 10.51 12.94 2.63
C ASN A 76 10.32 12.45 1.19
N GLU A 77 11.13 12.97 0.28
CA GLU A 77 11.08 12.69 -1.15
C GLU A 77 11.26 11.20 -1.47
N THR A 78 12.14 10.51 -0.72
CA THR A 78 12.40 9.09 -0.89
C THR A 78 11.17 8.25 -0.57
N SER A 79 10.53 8.49 0.57
CA SER A 79 9.31 7.78 0.96
C SER A 79 8.16 8.04 -0.03
N PHE A 80 8.06 9.28 -0.52
CA PHE A 80 7.06 9.65 -1.50
C PHE A 80 7.28 8.94 -2.85
N ALA A 81 8.53 8.92 -3.33
CA ALA A 81 8.89 8.22 -4.57
C ALA A 81 8.64 6.71 -4.48
N VAL A 82 8.94 6.08 -3.34
CA VAL A 82 8.64 4.65 -3.12
C VAL A 82 7.13 4.39 -3.16
N MET A 83 6.33 5.23 -2.52
CA MET A 83 4.87 5.09 -2.55
C MET A 83 4.28 5.34 -3.94
N LEU A 84 4.82 6.29 -4.70
CA LEU A 84 4.45 6.53 -6.10
C LEU A 84 4.78 5.32 -6.98
N GLY A 85 5.99 4.78 -6.87
CA GLY A 85 6.40 3.60 -7.62
C GLY A 85 5.53 2.39 -7.31
N LEU A 86 5.24 2.15 -6.04
CA LEU A 86 4.38 1.05 -5.61
C LEU A 86 2.93 1.21 -6.11
N SER A 87 2.40 2.43 -6.02
CA SER A 87 1.07 2.80 -6.54
C SER A 87 0.99 2.52 -8.05
N GLY A 88 1.97 3.03 -8.82
CA GLY A 88 2.06 2.79 -10.26
C GLY A 88 2.17 1.31 -10.63
N LEU A 89 2.96 0.54 -9.88
CA LEU A 89 3.09 -0.91 -10.09
C LEU A 89 1.75 -1.63 -9.92
N PHE A 90 1.03 -1.38 -8.83
CA PHE A 90 -0.27 -2.03 -8.60
C PHE A 90 -1.35 -1.56 -9.59
N LEU A 91 -1.27 -0.30 -10.04
CA LEU A 91 -2.12 0.19 -11.12
C LEU A 91 -1.87 -0.60 -12.40
N VAL A 92 -0.63 -0.77 -12.83
CA VAL A 92 -0.26 -1.56 -14.03
C VAL A 92 -0.74 -3.00 -13.90
N VAL A 93 -0.52 -3.65 -12.75
CA VAL A 93 -1.02 -5.01 -12.49
C VAL A 93 -2.55 -5.05 -12.57
N SER A 94 -3.23 -4.04 -12.05
CA SER A 94 -4.69 -3.98 -12.11
C SER A 94 -5.20 -3.90 -13.56
N LEU A 95 -4.57 -3.05 -14.38
CA LEU A 95 -4.90 -2.87 -15.79
C LEU A 95 -4.65 -4.15 -16.59
N TYR A 96 -3.53 -4.83 -16.33
CA TYR A 96 -3.23 -6.13 -16.92
C TYR A 96 -4.28 -7.18 -16.55
N GLY A 97 -4.70 -7.22 -15.27
CA GLY A 97 -5.78 -8.11 -14.82
C GLY A 97 -7.12 -7.83 -15.50
N PHE A 98 -7.47 -6.55 -15.70
CA PHE A 98 -8.65 -6.17 -16.46
C PHE A 98 -8.55 -6.61 -17.92
N TYR A 99 -7.43 -6.29 -18.58
CA TYR A 99 -7.20 -6.66 -19.97
C TYR A 99 -7.36 -8.17 -20.20
N ASN A 100 -6.74 -9.00 -19.37
CA ASN A 100 -6.83 -10.46 -19.49
C ASN A 100 -8.24 -11.00 -19.26
N ARG A 101 -8.98 -10.44 -18.29
CA ARG A 101 -10.37 -10.81 -18.06
C ARG A 101 -11.28 -10.44 -19.21
N ASP A 102 -11.08 -9.25 -19.78
CA ASP A 102 -11.96 -8.71 -20.81
C ASP A 102 -11.77 -9.45 -22.14
N ILE A 103 -10.54 -9.89 -22.45
CA ILE A 103 -10.26 -10.75 -23.61
C ILE A 103 -10.57 -12.25 -23.35
N GLY A 104 -10.97 -12.61 -22.13
CA GLY A 104 -11.47 -13.95 -21.79
C GLY A 104 -10.42 -15.06 -21.65
N ILE A 105 -9.16 -14.72 -21.34
CA ILE A 105 -8.08 -15.69 -21.06
C ILE A 105 -8.09 -16.08 -19.58
#